data_AF-A0AA51X3A8-F1
#
_entry.id   AF-A0AA51X3A8-F1
#
_cell.length_a   1.000
_cell.length_b   1.000
_cell.length_c   1.000
_cell.angle_alpha   90.00
_cell.angle_beta   90.00
_cell.angle_gamma   90.00
#
_symmetry.space_group_name_H-M   'P 1'
#
loop_
_entity.id
_entity.type
_entity.pdbx_description
1 polymer ?
#
loop_
_entity_poly.entity_id
_entity_poly.type
_entity_poly.pdbx_seq_one_letter_code
_entity_poly.pdbx_strand_id
1 'polypeptide(L)'
;MKKLALVFISMLFLIGTAFAQDQDRDRNQDRVHDHYTLKDGKMYQFKNGEQLMLQNQVRLENGTVINPNGTYQLQNREMKQLRDGECLDMLGKKYRNREHFEKQIKRQRERDMRVKERNKNQEKGTKERKGGGKGNGKNI
;
A
#
# COMPACT_ATOMS: atom_id res chain seq x y z
N MET A 1 -57.27 -8.69 21.50
CA MET A 1 -57.35 -9.02 22.94
C MET A 1 -56.55 -10.31 23.14
N LYS A 2 -55.54 -10.49 23.99
CA LYS A 2 -54.83 -9.71 25.01
C LYS A 2 -53.45 -10.38 25.18
N LYS A 3 -52.43 -9.60 25.51
CA LYS A 3 -51.08 -10.01 25.89
C LYS A 3 -51.13 -10.75 27.24
N LEU A 4 -50.30 -11.78 27.43
CA LEU A 4 -49.72 -12.28 28.70
C LEU A 4 -48.99 -13.60 28.35
N ALA A 5 -47.80 -13.97 28.83
CA ALA A 5 -47.02 -13.48 29.96
C ALA A 5 -45.53 -13.77 29.70
N LEU A 6 -44.71 -12.88 30.24
CA LEU A 6 -43.29 -13.06 30.50
C LEU A 6 -43.08 -14.19 31.52
N VAL A 7 -42.21 -15.15 31.23
CA VAL A 7 -41.44 -15.86 32.27
C VAL A 7 -39.98 -15.83 31.86
N PHE A 8 -39.20 -15.23 32.75
CA PHE A 8 -37.78 -14.96 32.70
C PHE A 8 -36.98 -16.16 33.26
N ILE A 9 -35.81 -16.38 32.68
CA ILE A 9 -34.57 -16.90 33.32
C ILE A 9 -34.55 -18.39 33.70
N SER A 10 -33.92 -19.20 32.84
CA SER A 10 -32.99 -20.26 33.28
C SER A 10 -32.22 -20.88 32.09
N MET A 11 -31.30 -20.15 31.47
CA MET A 11 -30.22 -20.80 30.71
C MET A 11 -29.03 -19.85 30.59
N LEU A 12 -28.51 -19.46 31.74
CA LEU A 12 -27.19 -18.86 31.82
C LEU A 12 -26.19 -20.01 32.05
N PHE A 13 -25.18 -20.01 31.18
CA PHE A 13 -23.84 -20.57 31.29
C PHE A 13 -23.49 -21.89 30.58
N LEU A 14 -22.47 -21.71 29.72
CA LEU A 14 -21.41 -22.64 29.29
C LEU A 14 -21.63 -23.35 27.95
N ILE A 15 -21.16 -22.71 26.88
CA ILE A 15 -19.85 -23.04 26.28
C ILE A 15 -19.30 -21.75 25.66
N GLY A 16 -18.25 -21.22 26.29
CA GLY A 16 -17.31 -20.33 25.62
C GLY A 16 -16.29 -21.20 24.89
N THR A 17 -15.97 -20.84 23.65
CA THR A 17 -14.63 -20.38 23.27
C THR A 17 -14.54 -20.24 21.75
N ALA A 18 -14.02 -19.07 21.36
CA ALA A 18 -13.21 -18.86 20.18
C ALA A 18 -13.80 -19.25 18.82
N PHE A 19 -14.68 -18.39 18.31
CA PHE A 19 -14.46 -17.86 16.97
C PHE A 19 -14.51 -16.34 17.01
N ALA A 20 -13.61 -15.74 17.80
CA ALA A 20 -12.92 -14.57 17.29
C ALA A 20 -12.06 -15.08 16.13
N GLN A 21 -12.70 -15.38 14.99
CA GLN A 21 -11.96 -15.51 13.75
C GLN A 21 -11.44 -14.11 13.50
N ASP A 22 -10.15 -13.97 13.80
CA ASP A 22 -9.27 -12.91 13.36
C ASP A 22 -9.91 -12.12 12.23
N GLN A 23 -10.38 -10.92 12.56
CA GLN A 23 -10.56 -9.88 11.58
C GLN A 23 -9.17 -9.30 11.20
N ASP A 24 -8.18 -10.18 11.06
CA ASP A 24 -7.04 -10.00 10.16
C ASP A 24 -7.42 -10.48 8.76
N ARG A 25 -8.70 -10.34 8.39
CA ARG A 25 -9.10 -10.22 6.99
C ARG A 25 -8.39 -8.99 6.44
N ASP A 26 -7.26 -9.23 5.79
CA ASP A 26 -6.79 -8.44 4.66
C ASP A 26 -6.93 -6.92 4.81
N ARG A 27 -6.35 -6.31 5.87
CA ARG A 27 -6.00 -4.87 5.89
C ARG A 27 -5.06 -4.46 4.75
N ASN A 28 -4.73 -5.39 3.87
CA ASN A 28 -3.84 -5.24 2.73
C ASN A 28 -4.59 -4.97 1.42
N GLN A 29 -5.94 -4.98 1.40
CA GLN A 29 -6.64 -5.06 0.12
C GLN A 29 -6.74 -3.73 -0.66
N ASP A 30 -6.79 -2.55 -0.04
CA ASP A 30 -6.89 -1.29 -0.81
C ASP A 30 -6.14 -0.15 -0.12
N ARG A 31 -4.80 -0.27 0.02
CA ARG A 31 -4.01 0.95 0.23
C ARG A 31 -4.05 1.75 -1.08
N VAL A 32 -4.99 2.69 -1.18
CA VAL A 32 -5.00 3.71 -2.23
C VAL A 32 -3.65 4.41 -2.20
N HIS A 33 -2.84 4.21 -3.24
CA HIS A 33 -1.55 4.87 -3.34
C HIS A 33 -1.73 6.30 -3.80
N ASP A 34 -0.90 7.19 -3.28
CA ASP A 34 -0.94 8.58 -3.71
C ASP A 34 -0.54 8.69 -5.19
N HIS A 35 -1.40 9.34 -5.98
CA HIS A 35 -1.20 9.54 -7.41
C HIS A 35 -2.05 10.70 -7.92
N TYR A 36 -1.80 11.11 -9.15
CA TYR A 36 -2.61 12.07 -9.88
C TYR A 36 -3.25 11.40 -11.09
N THR A 37 -4.50 11.72 -11.39
CA THR A 37 -5.24 11.18 -12.54
C THR A 37 -5.96 12.28 -13.28
N LEU A 38 -5.91 12.24 -14.61
CA LEU A 38 -6.78 13.08 -15.44
C LEU A 38 -8.11 12.37 -15.63
N LYS A 39 -9.21 13.03 -15.29
CA LYS A 39 -10.57 12.55 -15.57
C LYS A 39 -11.45 13.70 -16.02
N ASP A 40 -12.13 13.55 -17.15
CA ASP A 40 -13.03 14.53 -17.74
C ASP A 40 -12.35 15.91 -17.92
N GLY A 41 -11.08 15.90 -18.32
CA GLY A 41 -10.26 17.12 -18.51
C GLY A 41 -9.81 17.81 -17.21
N LYS A 42 -10.09 17.22 -16.04
CA LYS A 42 -9.72 17.74 -14.72
C LYS A 42 -8.73 16.84 -14.02
N MET A 43 -7.68 17.41 -13.46
CA MET A 43 -6.75 16.67 -12.62
C MET A 43 -7.32 16.44 -11.23
N TYR A 44 -7.16 15.22 -10.75
CA TYR A 44 -7.45 14.83 -9.39
C TYR A 44 -6.18 14.32 -8.72
N GLN A 45 -5.99 14.69 -7.46
CA GLN A 45 -5.01 14.10 -6.56
C GLN A 45 -5.73 13.06 -5.70
N PHE A 46 -5.19 11.86 -5.67
CA PHE A 46 -5.51 10.87 -4.65
C PHE A 46 -4.42 10.94 -3.59
N LYS A 47 -4.81 11.21 -2.35
CA LYS A 47 -3.87 11.29 -1.22
C LYS A 47 -4.55 10.77 0.05
N ASN A 48 -3.91 9.83 0.73
CA ASN A 48 -4.45 9.24 1.97
C ASN A 48 -5.89 8.69 1.83
N GLY A 49 -6.25 8.19 0.65
CA GLY A 49 -7.60 7.68 0.35
C GLY A 49 -8.63 8.75 -0.01
N GLU A 50 -8.29 10.03 0.04
CA GLU A 50 -9.14 11.12 -0.42
C GLU A 50 -8.85 11.47 -1.88
N GLN A 51 -9.89 11.88 -2.61
CA GLN A 51 -9.77 12.39 -3.97
C GLN A 51 -10.12 13.88 -3.96
N LEU A 52 -9.16 14.73 -4.35
CA LEU A 52 -9.32 16.17 -4.40
C LEU A 52 -9.06 16.67 -5.82
N MET A 53 -9.94 17.51 -6.34
CA MET A 53 -9.68 18.18 -7.63
C MET A 53 -8.52 19.16 -7.45
N LEU A 54 -7.57 19.10 -8.36
CA LEU A 54 -6.40 19.94 -8.32
C LEU A 54 -6.75 21.36 -8.77
N GLN A 55 -6.67 22.33 -7.85
CA GLN A 55 -6.99 23.74 -8.13
C GLN A 55 -5.78 24.54 -8.63
N ASN A 56 -4.59 24.19 -8.13
CA ASN A 56 -3.35 24.90 -8.39
C ASN A 56 -2.31 23.93 -8.94
N GLN A 57 -1.32 24.45 -9.66
CA GLN A 57 -0.19 23.63 -10.10
C GLN A 57 0.54 22.99 -8.91
N VAL A 58 1.06 21.77 -9.11
CA VAL A 58 1.85 21.06 -8.11
C VAL A 58 3.21 20.70 -8.70
N ARG A 59 4.27 20.95 -7.95
CA ARG A 59 5.62 20.50 -8.28
C ARG A 59 5.93 19.20 -7.53
N LEU A 60 6.28 18.16 -8.26
CA LEU A 60 6.76 16.89 -7.73
C LEU A 60 8.25 16.98 -7.33
N GLU A 61 8.72 16.03 -6.54
CA GLU A 61 10.12 15.95 -6.09
C GLU A 61 11.11 15.87 -7.25
N ASN A 62 10.73 15.20 -8.34
CA ASN A 62 11.56 15.08 -9.54
C ASN A 62 11.59 16.37 -10.41
N GLY A 63 10.99 17.46 -9.94
CA GLY A 63 10.93 18.74 -10.66
C GLY A 63 9.78 18.85 -11.66
N THR A 64 9.01 17.79 -11.90
CA THR A 64 7.82 17.82 -12.78
C THR A 64 6.76 18.74 -12.20
N VAL A 65 6.18 19.61 -13.03
CA VAL A 65 5.05 20.49 -12.66
C VAL A 65 3.78 19.98 -13.31
N ILE A 66 2.76 19.67 -12.52
CA ILE A 66 1.44 19.21 -12.96
C ILE A 66 0.46 20.37 -12.88
N ASN A 67 -0.29 20.61 -13.96
CA ASN A 67 -1.33 21.64 -14.01
C ASN A 67 -2.74 21.05 -13.86
N PRO A 68 -3.73 21.81 -13.38
CA PRO A 68 -5.12 21.37 -13.22
C PRO A 68 -5.80 20.77 -14.47
N ASN A 69 -5.34 21.12 -15.67
CA ASN A 69 -5.88 20.67 -16.96
C ASN A 69 -5.23 19.39 -17.51
N GLY A 70 -4.29 18.78 -16.77
CA GLY A 70 -3.60 17.56 -17.18
C GLY A 70 -2.37 17.78 -18.08
N THR A 71 -2.03 19.03 -18.42
CA THR A 71 -0.69 19.32 -18.91
C THR A 71 0.32 19.16 -17.77
N TYR A 72 1.52 18.69 -18.11
CA TYR A 72 2.62 18.65 -17.16
C TYR A 72 3.95 18.97 -17.84
N GLN A 73 4.83 19.63 -17.11
CA GLN A 73 6.16 20.01 -17.56
C GLN A 73 7.20 19.16 -16.84
N LEU A 74 8.05 18.46 -17.59
CA LEU A 74 9.19 17.74 -17.04
C LEU A 74 10.30 18.70 -16.62
N GLN A 75 11.26 18.22 -15.81
CA GLN A 75 12.40 19.04 -15.35
C GLN A 75 13.21 19.65 -16.51
N ASN A 76 13.30 18.96 -17.65
CA ASN A 76 13.96 19.43 -18.87
C ASN A 76 13.15 20.49 -19.65
N ARG A 77 12.04 20.98 -19.08
CA ARG A 77 11.07 21.93 -19.65
C ARG A 77 10.18 21.38 -20.76
N GLU A 78 10.28 20.09 -21.07
CA GLU A 78 9.39 19.46 -22.04
C GLU A 78 7.95 19.41 -21.53
N MET A 79 7.02 19.88 -22.36
CA MET A 79 5.59 19.87 -22.08
C MET A 79 4.95 18.58 -22.59
N LYS A 80 4.11 17.97 -21.77
CA LYS A 80 3.33 16.78 -22.09
C LYS A 80 1.88 16.96 -21.66
N GLN A 81 1.00 16.13 -22.19
CA GLN A 81 -0.43 16.11 -21.88
C GLN A 81 -0.83 14.69 -21.48
N LEU A 82 -1.50 14.56 -20.34
CA LEU A 82 -2.18 13.33 -19.98
C LEU A 82 -3.42 13.13 -20.84
N ARG A 83 -3.69 11.88 -21.22
CA ARG A 83 -5.00 11.49 -21.75
C ARG A 83 -5.96 11.15 -20.62
N ASP A 84 -7.24 11.17 -20.92
CA ASP A 84 -8.26 10.79 -19.94
C ASP A 84 -8.00 9.37 -19.40
N GLY A 85 -8.08 9.24 -18.08
CA GLY A 85 -7.76 8.03 -17.33
C GLY A 85 -6.26 7.82 -17.04
N GLU A 86 -5.34 8.51 -17.72
CA GLU A 86 -3.90 8.36 -17.43
C GLU A 86 -3.53 8.90 -16.06
N CYS A 87 -2.49 8.30 -15.47
CA CYS A 87 -2.07 8.61 -14.10
C CYS A 87 -0.57 8.97 -14.04
N LEU A 88 -0.20 9.82 -13.08
CA LEU A 88 1.18 10.06 -12.66
C LEU A 88 1.34 9.65 -11.19
N ASP A 89 2.39 8.92 -10.85
CA ASP A 89 2.74 8.73 -9.44
C ASP A 89 3.49 9.94 -8.87
N MET A 90 3.76 9.91 -7.56
CA MET A 90 4.46 10.99 -6.84
C MET A 90 5.89 11.26 -7.35
N LEU A 91 6.47 10.32 -8.12
CA LEU A 91 7.78 10.44 -8.75
C LEU A 91 7.69 10.84 -10.24
N GLY A 92 6.50 11.20 -10.71
CA GLY A 92 6.23 11.67 -12.06
C GLY A 92 6.27 10.56 -13.13
N LYS A 93 6.22 9.29 -12.73
CA LYS A 93 6.12 8.20 -13.71
C LYS A 93 4.67 8.05 -14.18
N LYS A 94 4.51 7.94 -15.49
CA LYS A 94 3.20 7.84 -16.16
C LYS A 94 2.70 6.41 -16.29
N TYR A 95 1.39 6.24 -16.13
CA TYR A 95 0.67 4.98 -16.31
C TYR A 95 -0.54 5.19 -17.22
N ARG A 96 -0.88 4.17 -18.00
CA ARG A 96 -1.99 4.21 -18.97
C ARG A 96 -3.35 4.41 -18.29
N ASN A 97 -3.51 3.84 -17.11
CA ASN A 97 -4.70 3.95 -16.28
C ASN A 97 -4.37 3.55 -14.84
N ARG A 98 -5.36 3.70 -13.95
CA ARG A 98 -5.26 3.35 -12.54
C ARG A 98 -4.99 1.87 -12.29
N GLU A 99 -5.62 0.97 -13.04
CA GLU A 99 -5.40 -0.48 -12.91
C GLU A 99 -3.93 -0.86 -13.21
N HIS A 100 -3.36 -0.29 -14.28
CA HIS A 100 -1.96 -0.49 -14.62
C HIS A 100 -1.04 0.06 -13.53
N PHE A 101 -1.37 1.21 -12.94
CA PHE A 101 -0.63 1.77 -11.81
C PHE A 101 -0.64 0.82 -10.60
N GLU A 102 -1.82 0.42 -10.12
CA GLU A 102 -1.97 -0.47 -8.95
C GLU A 102 -1.24 -1.80 -9.15
N LYS A 103 -1.36 -2.40 -10.35
CA LYS A 103 -0.66 -3.63 -10.71
C LYS A 103 0.86 -3.48 -10.66
N GLN A 104 1.40 -2.35 -11.11
CA GLN A 104 2.85 -2.09 -11.06
C GLN A 104 3.33 -1.88 -9.63
N ILE A 105 2.58 -1.17 -8.79
CA ILE A 105 2.95 -0.98 -7.38
C ILE A 105 2.89 -2.30 -6.60
N LYS A 106 1.87 -3.12 -6.82
CA LYS A 106 1.77 -4.45 -6.21
C LYS A 106 2.99 -5.31 -6.56
N ARG A 107 3.36 -5.38 -7.84
CA ARG A 107 4.54 -6.10 -8.31
C ARG A 107 5.83 -5.58 -7.69
N GLN A 108 5.99 -4.27 -7.58
CA GLN A 108 7.18 -3.67 -6.98
C GLN A 108 7.29 -4.06 -5.50
N ARG A 109 6.20 -3.95 -4.73
CA ARG A 109 6.16 -4.36 -3.32
C ARG A 109 6.49 -5.83 -3.12
N GLU A 110 5.94 -6.72 -3.93
CA GLU A 110 6.23 -8.15 -3.87
C GLU A 110 7.72 -8.44 -4.07
N ARG A 111 8.37 -7.76 -5.03
CA ARG A 111 9.82 -7.89 -5.23
C ARG A 111 10.60 -7.37 -4.03
N ASP A 112 10.25 -6.20 -3.52
CA ASP A 112 10.95 -5.58 -2.38
C ASP A 112 10.84 -6.45 -1.12
N MET A 113 9.67 -7.06 -0.89
CA MET A 113 9.47 -8.03 0.22
C MET A 113 10.36 -9.26 0.05
N ARG A 114 10.41 -9.86 -1.15
CA ARG A 114 11.28 -11.02 -1.42
C ARG A 114 12.76 -10.70 -1.22
N VAL A 115 13.20 -9.50 -1.61
CA VAL A 115 14.59 -9.07 -1.40
C VAL A 115 14.88 -8.89 0.09
N LYS A 116 13.99 -8.23 0.85
CA LYS A 116 14.13 -8.06 2.30
C LYS A 116 14.20 -9.40 3.04
N GLU A 117 13.37 -10.37 2.66
CA GLU A 117 13.37 -11.71 3.24
C GLU A 117 14.69 -12.45 2.98
N ARG A 118 15.18 -12.39 1.73
CA ARG A 118 16.50 -12.95 1.37
C ARG A 118 17.63 -12.35 2.20
N ASN A 119 17.68 -11.02 2.32
CA ASN A 119 18.72 -10.34 3.08
C ASN A 119 18.66 -10.69 4.57
N LYS A 120 17.46 -10.75 5.16
CA LYS A 120 17.27 -11.16 6.57
C LYS A 120 17.78 -12.59 6.82
N ASN A 121 17.55 -13.51 5.88
CA ASN A 121 18.02 -14.89 6.02
C ASN A 121 19.56 -15.00 5.87
N GLN A 122 20.18 -14.17 5.03
CA GLN A 122 21.64 -14.08 4.93
C GLN A 122 22.30 -13.49 6.18
N GLU A 123 21.70 -12.45 6.79
CA GLU A 123 22.17 -11.87 8.06
C GLU A 123 22.07 -12.85 9.24
N LYS A 124 21.03 -13.69 9.27
CA LYS A 124 20.88 -14.74 10.29
C LYS A 124 21.93 -15.85 10.14
N GLY A 125 22.13 -16.35 8.91
CA GLY A 125 23.13 -17.40 8.64
C GLY A 125 24.58 -16.97 8.86
N THR A 126 24.88 -15.66 8.76
CA THR A 126 26.21 -15.13 9.09
C THR A 126 26.44 -14.92 10.59
N LYS A 127 25.38 -14.65 11.37
CA LYS A 127 25.45 -14.57 12.84
C LYS A 127 25.60 -15.95 13.49
N GLU A 128 24.89 -16.97 12.99
CA GLU A 128 25.02 -18.36 13.49
C GLU A 128 26.43 -18.93 13.26
N ARG A 129 27.05 -18.62 12.11
CA ARG A 129 28.43 -19.04 11.81
C ARG A 129 29.51 -18.39 12.69
N LYS A 130 29.26 -17.20 13.24
CA LYS A 130 30.21 -16.51 14.13
C LYS A 130 30.05 -16.89 15.61
N GLY A 131 28.96 -17.55 15.99
CA GLY A 131 28.70 -18.01 17.38
C GLY A 131 29.18 -19.44 17.69
N GLY A 132 29.49 -20.26 16.68
CA GLY A 132 29.83 -21.69 16.86
C GLY A 132 31.31 -22.00 17.05
N GLY A 133 32.20 -21.01 17.05
CA GLY A 133 33.66 -21.21 17.13
C GLY A 133 34.22 -21.16 18.54
N LYS A 134 33.79 -22.03 19.46
CA LYS A 134 34.50 -22.26 20.73
C LYS A 134 34.39 -23.72 21.16
N GLY A 135 35.39 -24.53 20.83
CA GLY A 135 35.49 -25.90 21.34
C GLY A 135 36.65 -26.69 20.77
N ASN A 136 37.61 -26.99 21.64
CA ASN A 136 38.63 -28.05 21.57
C ASN A 136 39.89 -27.82 20.71
N GLY A 137 40.78 -26.96 21.23
CA GLY A 137 42.21 -27.28 21.20
C GLY A 137 42.49 -28.44 22.15
N LYS A 138 42.78 -29.62 21.61
CA LYS A 138 43.34 -30.76 22.35
C LYS A 138 44.81 -30.46 22.64
N ASN A 139 45.18 -30.42 23.92
CA ASN A 139 46.56 -30.50 24.37
C ASN A 139 47.14 -31.88 24.00
N ILE A 140 48.29 -31.88 23.35
CA ILE A 140 49.24 -33.01 23.29
C ILE A 140 50.61 -32.41 23.61
#